data_AF-A0A9D1CFB7-F1
#
_entry.id   AF-A0A9D1CFB7-F1
#
_cell.length_a   1.000
_cell.length_b   1.000
_cell.length_c   1.000
_cell.angle_alpha   90.00
_cell.angle_beta   90.00
_cell.angle_gamma   90.00
#
_symmetry.space_group_name_H-M   'P 1'
#
loop_
_entity.id
_entity.type
_entity.pdbx_description
1 polymer ?
#
loop_
_entity_poly.entity_id
_entity_poly.type
_entity_poly.pdbx_seq_one_letter_code
_entity_poly.pdbx_strand_id
1 'polypeptide(L)'
;MPISEVKKIEPYKDIPVLCRAVGVLKKGEIQREVDFYTTADGKYLLPFLGRIEYKPSQVKGLNVIKITSVRNGRHSFILGYTTEDGKFYVPELVPLSAPNLENKEVKEKPQSEHQKQPDKKEQKGLKKEEETH
;
A
#
# COMPACT_ATOMS: atom_id res chain seq x y z
N MET A 1 14.48 -2.17 20.49
CA MET A 1 15.93 -2.43 20.61
C MET A 1 16.43 -2.81 19.22
N PRO A 2 17.43 -2.10 18.67
CA PRO A 2 17.96 -2.42 17.35
C PRO A 2 18.77 -3.72 17.35
N ILE A 3 18.84 -4.38 16.20
CA ILE A 3 19.74 -5.52 15.96
C ILE A 3 21.17 -4.99 15.93
N SER A 4 22.03 -5.54 16.79
CA SER A 4 23.42 -5.11 16.95
C SER A 4 24.38 -5.85 16.02
N GLU A 5 24.03 -7.06 15.60
CA GLU A 5 24.85 -7.94 14.77
C GLU A 5 23.94 -8.92 14.02
N VAL A 6 24.33 -9.30 12.79
CA VAL A 6 23.66 -10.36 12.02
C VAL A 6 24.60 -11.54 11.89
N LYS A 7 24.20 -12.70 12.43
CA LYS A 7 25.03 -13.93 12.43
C LYS A 7 24.84 -14.77 11.18
N LYS A 8 23.62 -14.78 10.63
CA LYS A 8 23.24 -15.66 9.53
C LYS A 8 22.18 -15.00 8.68
N ILE A 9 22.28 -15.18 7.36
CA ILE A 9 21.25 -14.81 6.38
C ILE A 9 21.15 -15.98 5.39
N GLU A 10 19.93 -16.47 5.15
CA GLU A 10 19.68 -17.55 4.20
C GLU A 10 18.43 -17.26 3.36
N PRO A 11 18.41 -17.66 2.08
CA PRO A 11 17.20 -17.60 1.25
C PRO A 11 16.03 -18.33 1.92
N TYR A 12 14.83 -17.75 1.84
CA TYR A 12 13.65 -18.35 2.42
C TYR A 12 12.82 -19.11 1.38
N LYS A 13 12.98 -20.44 1.37
CA LYS A 13 12.23 -21.35 0.48
C LYS A 13 12.30 -20.86 -0.97
N ASP A 14 11.18 -20.87 -1.68
CA ASP A 14 11.04 -20.51 -3.08
C ASP A 14 10.67 -19.03 -3.28
N ILE A 15 10.81 -18.18 -2.25
CA ILE A 15 10.51 -16.75 -2.34
C ILE A 15 11.82 -16.00 -2.59
N PRO A 16 12.15 -15.67 -3.86
CA PRO A 16 13.48 -15.19 -4.23
C PRO A 16 13.85 -13.87 -3.58
N VAL A 17 12.86 -13.08 -3.16
CA VAL A 17 13.06 -11.77 -2.54
C VAL A 17 13.18 -11.79 -1.03
N LEU A 18 12.99 -12.94 -0.38
CA LEU A 18 12.93 -13.03 1.09
C LEU A 18 14.07 -13.89 1.63
N CYS A 19 14.76 -13.37 2.63
CA CYS A 19 15.77 -14.09 3.39
C CYS A 19 15.36 -14.15 4.87
N ARG A 20 15.61 -15.29 5.52
CA ARG A 20 15.56 -15.40 6.98
C ARG A 20 16.92 -15.07 7.54
N ALA A 21 16.95 -14.28 8.61
CA ALA A 21 18.18 -13.90 9.27
C ALA A 21 18.10 -14.11 10.79
N VAL A 22 19.27 -14.37 11.40
CA VAL A 22 19.44 -14.46 12.85
C VAL A 22 20.30 -13.28 13.29
N GLY A 23 19.74 -12.44 14.15
CA GLY A 23 20.40 -11.24 14.69
C GLY A 23 20.57 -11.31 16.20
N VAL A 24 21.48 -10.49 16.73
CA VAL A 24 21.72 -10.36 18.17
C VAL A 24 21.18 -9.03 18.66
N LEU A 25 20.35 -9.07 19.70
CA LEU A 25 19.97 -7.89 20.49
C LEU A 25 20.88 -7.80 21.72
N LYS A 26 21.53 -6.66 21.93
CA LYS A 26 22.35 -6.39 23.13
C LYS A 26 21.63 -5.37 24.04
N LYS A 27 21.43 -5.73 25.32
CA LYS A 27 20.94 -4.82 26.38
C LYS A 27 21.90 -4.86 27.57
N GLY A 28 22.85 -3.92 27.62
CA GLY A 28 23.94 -4.01 28.59
C GLY A 28 24.73 -5.31 28.37
N GLU A 29 24.86 -6.13 29.41
CA GLU A 29 25.55 -7.42 29.35
C GLU A 29 24.70 -8.56 28.75
N ILE A 30 23.39 -8.37 28.63
CA ILE A 30 22.48 -9.41 28.12
C ILE A 30 22.53 -9.43 26.59
N GLN A 31 22.85 -10.59 26.01
CA GLN A 31 22.76 -10.86 24.59
C GLN A 31 21.65 -11.87 24.32
N ARG A 32 20.82 -11.59 23.31
CA ARG A 32 19.76 -12.50 22.88
C ARG A 32 19.74 -12.62 21.36
N GLU A 33 19.69 -13.85 20.87
CA GLU A 33 19.45 -14.12 19.45
C GLU A 33 17.97 -14.01 19.12
N VAL A 34 17.69 -13.40 17.97
CA VAL A 34 16.34 -13.21 17.43
C VAL A 34 16.32 -13.54 15.94
N ASP A 35 15.31 -14.30 15.54
CA ASP A 35 14.99 -14.49 14.13
C ASP A 35 14.20 -13.30 13.59
N PHE A 36 14.52 -12.92 12.35
CA PHE A 36 13.79 -11.90 11.60
C PHE A 36 13.86 -12.19 10.09
N TYR A 37 13.14 -11.41 9.29
CA TYR A 37 13.21 -11.49 7.83
C TYR A 37 13.86 -10.23 7.26
N THR A 38 14.51 -10.36 6.12
CA THR A 38 15.03 -9.23 5.33
C THR A 38 14.78 -9.47 3.86
N THR A 39 14.70 -8.42 3.06
CA THR A 39 14.71 -8.56 1.60
C THR A 39 16.09 -9.01 1.13
N ALA A 40 16.13 -9.73 0.00
CA ALA A 40 17.37 -10.27 -0.57
C ALA A 40 18.40 -9.18 -0.94
N ASP A 41 17.91 -7.98 -1.28
CA ASP A 41 18.72 -6.78 -1.53
C ASP A 41 19.19 -6.06 -0.24
N GLY A 42 18.77 -6.54 0.94
CA GLY A 42 19.07 -5.96 2.24
C GLY A 42 18.40 -4.61 2.52
N LYS A 43 17.56 -4.10 1.61
CA LYS A 43 16.96 -2.76 1.72
C LYS A 43 15.92 -2.65 2.82
N TYR A 44 15.15 -3.72 3.06
CA TYR A 44 14.07 -3.71 4.03
C TYR A 44 14.24 -4.82 5.06
N LEU A 45 14.15 -4.43 6.33
CA LEU A 45 14.18 -5.33 7.47
C LEU A 45 12.77 -5.51 8.04
N LEU A 46 12.35 -6.76 8.18
CA LEU A 46 11.12 -7.18 8.82
C LEU A 46 11.47 -7.70 10.21
N PRO A 47 11.32 -6.90 11.28
CA PRO A 47 11.86 -7.20 12.62
C PRO A 47 11.05 -8.29 13.38
N PHE A 48 10.37 -9.17 12.66
CA PHE A 48 9.53 -10.23 13.19
C PHE A 48 9.52 -11.43 12.25
N LEU A 49 9.23 -12.60 12.82
CA LEU A 49 8.78 -13.75 12.04
C LEU A 49 7.30 -13.58 11.68
N GLY A 50 6.99 -13.79 10.42
CA GLY A 50 5.62 -13.77 9.92
C GLY A 50 5.17 -15.11 9.34
N ARG A 51 3.86 -15.32 9.32
CA ARG A 51 3.20 -16.34 8.52
C ARG A 51 3.12 -15.84 7.08
N ILE A 52 3.57 -16.66 6.15
CA ILE A 52 3.43 -16.39 4.72
C ILE A 52 2.11 -17.02 4.24
N GLU A 53 1.34 -16.23 3.51
CA GLU A 53 0.04 -16.60 2.96
C GLU A 53 0.01 -16.28 1.47
N TYR A 54 -0.60 -17.18 0.71
CA TYR A 54 -0.92 -16.98 -0.71
C TYR A 54 -2.41 -16.70 -0.78
N LYS A 55 -2.79 -15.53 -1.33
CA LYS A 55 -4.20 -15.11 -1.45
C LYS A 55 -4.52 -14.79 -2.89
N PRO A 56 -5.72 -15.12 -3.40
CA PRO A 56 -6.13 -14.68 -4.73
C PRO A 56 -5.98 -13.17 -4.87
N SER A 57 -5.37 -12.73 -5.97
CA SER A 57 -5.28 -11.31 -6.31
C SER A 57 -6.52 -10.86 -7.10
N GLN A 58 -6.66 -9.55 -7.30
CA GLN A 58 -7.70 -9.00 -8.19
C GLN A 58 -7.45 -9.36 -9.67
N VAL A 59 -6.19 -9.67 -10.03
CA VAL A 59 -5.82 -10.12 -11.36
C VAL A 59 -6.00 -11.64 -11.43
N LYS A 60 -6.84 -12.08 -12.35
CA LYS A 60 -7.13 -13.51 -12.55
C LYS A 60 -5.83 -14.28 -12.86
N GLY A 61 -5.64 -15.41 -12.20
CA GLY A 61 -4.44 -16.26 -12.36
C GLY A 61 -3.22 -15.83 -11.55
N LEU A 62 -3.33 -14.77 -10.75
CA LEU A 62 -2.28 -14.35 -9.82
C LEU A 62 -2.74 -14.46 -8.36
N ASN A 63 -1.83 -14.95 -7.53
CA ASN A 63 -1.91 -14.96 -6.08
C ASN A 63 -0.94 -13.93 -5.51
N VAL A 64 -1.39 -13.13 -4.55
CA VAL A 64 -0.56 -12.25 -3.73
C VAL A 64 0.14 -13.07 -2.66
N ILE A 65 1.46 -12.88 -2.54
CA ILE A 65 2.26 -13.44 -1.46
C ILE A 65 2.37 -12.38 -0.37
N LYS A 66 1.79 -12.69 0.79
CA LYS A 66 1.70 -11.76 1.92
C LYS A 66 2.38 -12.37 3.14
N ILE A 67 3.25 -11.60 3.78
CA ILE A 67 3.79 -11.96 5.10
C ILE A 67 3.05 -11.17 6.17
N THR A 68 2.58 -11.86 7.21
CA THR A 68 1.85 -11.26 8.34
C THR A 68 2.51 -11.63 9.65
N SER A 69 2.78 -10.65 10.51
CA SER A 69 3.39 -10.83 11.84
C SER A 69 2.63 -11.84 12.69
N VAL A 70 3.32 -12.86 13.20
CA VAL A 70 2.70 -13.87 14.09
C VAL A 70 2.39 -13.32 15.48
N ARG A 71 3.11 -12.27 15.91
CA ARG A 71 2.96 -11.72 17.28
C ARG A 71 1.72 -10.86 17.46
N ASN A 72 1.30 -10.15 16.43
CA ASN A 72 0.22 -9.18 16.56
C ASN A 72 -0.75 -9.15 15.38
N GLY A 73 -0.52 -9.89 14.29
CA GLY A 73 -1.41 -9.98 13.13
C GLY A 73 -1.67 -8.67 12.36
N ARG A 74 -1.22 -7.53 12.89
CA ARG A 74 -1.50 -6.19 12.37
C ARG A 74 -0.51 -5.72 11.33
N HIS A 75 0.76 -6.16 11.43
CA HIS A 75 1.75 -5.83 10.41
C HIS A 75 1.73 -6.87 9.32
N SER A 76 1.52 -6.41 8.10
CA SER A 76 1.55 -7.28 6.95
C SER A 76 2.10 -6.58 5.72
N PHE A 77 2.90 -7.29 4.96
CA PHE A 77 3.58 -6.77 3.78
C PHE A 77 3.32 -7.69 2.59
N ILE A 78 3.14 -7.09 1.42
CA ILE A 78 3.09 -7.83 0.17
C ILE A 78 4.55 -8.04 -0.27
N LEU A 79 4.93 -9.30 -0.45
CA LEU A 79 6.26 -9.67 -0.93
C LEU A 79 6.32 -9.71 -2.45
N GLY A 80 5.19 -9.99 -3.09
CA GLY A 80 5.07 -10.09 -4.54
C GLY A 80 3.81 -10.84 -4.94
N TYR A 81 3.81 -11.31 -6.17
CA TYR A 81 2.76 -12.09 -6.78
C TYR A 81 3.34 -13.41 -7.28
N THR A 82 2.50 -14.42 -7.38
CA THR A 82 2.84 -15.67 -8.04
C THR A 82 1.69 -16.15 -8.89
N THR A 83 2.00 -16.78 -10.01
CA THR A 83 1.01 -17.48 -10.84
C THR A 83 0.66 -18.85 -10.24
N GLU A 84 -0.38 -19.48 -10.76
CA GLU A 84 -0.78 -20.84 -10.34
C GLU A 84 0.33 -21.89 -10.58
N ASP A 85 1.19 -21.70 -11.58
CA ASP A 85 2.36 -22.54 -11.88
C ASP A 85 3.60 -22.19 -11.03
N GLY A 86 3.49 -21.27 -10.07
CA GLY A 86 4.54 -20.95 -9.11
C GLY A 86 5.60 -19.96 -9.60
N LYS A 87 5.44 -19.35 -10.78
CA LYS A 87 6.35 -18.26 -11.20
C LYS A 87 6.17 -17.05 -10.30
N PHE A 88 7.28 -16.42 -9.91
CA PHE A 88 7.28 -15.29 -8.98
C PHE A 88 7.43 -13.95 -9.72
N TYR A 89 6.67 -12.95 -9.30
CA TYR A 89 6.70 -11.59 -9.83
C TYR A 89 6.80 -10.59 -8.69
N VAL A 90 7.83 -9.76 -8.71
CA VAL A 90 7.87 -8.56 -7.85
C VAL A 90 7.12 -7.45 -8.59
N PRO A 91 6.25 -6.68 -7.94
CA PRO A 91 5.72 -5.47 -8.55
C PRO A 91 6.86 -4.46 -8.72
N GLU A 92 7.51 -4.49 -9.87
CA GLU A 92 8.26 -3.36 -10.38
C GLU A 92 7.25 -2.48 -11.14
N LEU A 93 7.08 -1.23 -10.69
CA LEU A 93 6.18 -0.29 -11.34
C LEU A 93 6.77 0.08 -12.69
N VAL A 94 6.36 -0.61 -13.75
CA VAL A 94 6.64 -0.16 -15.11
C VAL A 94 5.59 0.89 -15.45
N PRO A 95 5.95 2.15 -15.71
CA PRO A 95 5.00 3.14 -16.20
C PRO A 95 4.47 2.66 -17.55
N LEU A 96 3.18 2.35 -17.61
CA LEU A 96 2.50 2.16 -18.88
C LEU A 96 2.24 3.54 -19.47
N SER A 97 2.65 3.75 -20.72
CA SER A 97 2.27 4.94 -21.48
C SER A 97 0.75 5.08 -21.43
N ALA A 98 0.26 6.23 -20.97
CA ALA A 98 -1.16 6.50 -20.97
C ALA A 98 -1.70 6.32 -22.41
N PRO A 99 -2.87 5.69 -22.59
CA PRO A 99 -3.49 5.63 -23.90
C PRO A 99 -3.66 7.05 -24.43
N ASN A 100 -3.21 7.30 -25.66
CA ASN A 100 -3.51 8.54 -26.37
C ASN A 100 -5.04 8.66 -26.47
N LEU A 101 -5.63 9.42 -25.57
CA LEU A 101 -7.01 9.85 -25.71
C LEU A 101 -7.00 10.85 -26.88
N GLU A 102 -7.37 10.38 -28.07
CA GLU A 102 -7.80 11.27 -29.14
C GLU A 102 -8.90 12.15 -28.57
N ASN A 103 -8.61 13.43 -28.37
CA ASN A 103 -9.59 14.44 -28.04
C ASN A 103 -10.64 14.45 -29.16
N LYS A 104 -11.75 13.75 -28.96
CA LYS A 104 -12.96 14.03 -29.73
C LYS A 104 -13.39 15.43 -29.37
N GLU A 105 -13.08 16.38 -30.25
CA GLU A 105 -13.63 17.73 -30.23
C GLU A 105 -15.13 17.66 -29.97
N VAL A 106 -15.53 18.16 -28.80
CA VAL A 106 -16.94 18.43 -28.51
C VAL A 106 -17.33 19.57 -29.44
N LYS A 107 -18.11 19.27 -30.49
CA LYS A 107 -18.76 20.30 -31.30
C LYS A 107 -19.70 21.10 -30.40
N GLU A 108 -19.30 22.32 -30.07
CA GLU A 108 -20.20 23.36 -29.55
C GLU A 108 -21.38 23.54 -30.51
N LYS A 109 -22.59 23.63 -29.96
CA LYS A 109 -23.74 24.24 -30.65
C LYS A 109 -24.10 25.55 -29.92
N PRO A 110 -24.49 26.61 -30.64
CA PRO A 110 -24.50 27.96 -30.12
C PRO A 110 -25.75 28.27 -29.28
N GLN A 111 -25.59 29.24 -28.39
CA GLN A 111 -26.66 29.91 -27.63
C GLN A 111 -27.76 30.49 -28.53
N SER A 112 -29.01 30.44 -28.06
CA SER A 112 -30.04 31.40 -28.43
C SER A 112 -30.75 31.92 -27.17
N GLU A 113 -30.51 33.20 -26.85
CA GLU A 113 -31.27 34.00 -25.90
C GLU A 113 -32.75 34.16 -26.33
N HIS A 114 -33.69 34.15 -25.39
CA HIS A 114 -34.71 35.21 -25.30
C HIS A 114 -35.37 35.30 -23.91
N GLN A 115 -35.36 36.53 -23.39
CA GLN A 115 -35.89 37.01 -22.11
C GLN A 115 -37.42 37.16 -22.11
N LYS A 116 -38.04 37.07 -20.91
CA LYS A 116 -39.11 37.99 -20.44
C LYS A 116 -39.28 37.90 -18.90
N GLN A 117 -39.18 39.06 -18.24
CA GLN A 117 -39.29 39.39 -16.80
C GLN A 117 -40.77 39.36 -16.27
N PRO A 118 -41.12 39.98 -15.10
CA PRO A 118 -40.83 39.66 -13.68
C PRO A 118 -42.12 39.65 -12.81
N ASP A 119 -42.06 39.29 -11.51
CA ASP A 119 -42.82 40.04 -10.48
C ASP A 119 -42.40 39.80 -9.01
N LYS A 120 -42.68 40.82 -8.20
CA LYS A 120 -42.24 41.17 -6.84
C LYS A 120 -42.72 40.28 -5.68
N LYS A 121 -41.94 40.23 -4.58
CA LYS A 121 -42.32 40.81 -3.27
C LYS A 121 -41.21 40.78 -2.21
N GLU A 122 -41.01 41.95 -1.60
CA GLU A 122 -40.25 42.25 -0.37
C GLU A 122 -40.82 41.57 0.89
N GLN A 123 -39.95 41.25 1.86
CA GLN A 123 -39.99 41.73 3.27
C GLN A 123 -38.77 41.16 4.04
N LYS A 124 -37.73 41.94 4.37
CA LYS A 124 -37.52 42.85 5.54
C LYS A 124 -37.31 42.15 6.91
N GLY A 125 -36.12 42.36 7.48
CA GLY A 125 -35.86 42.44 8.94
C GLY A 125 -35.04 41.29 9.54
N LEU A 126 -33.75 41.48 9.88
CA LEU A 126 -33.22 41.91 11.20
C LEU A 126 -33.39 40.79 12.26
N LYS A 127 -32.42 40.30 13.05
CA LYS A 127 -31.06 40.70 13.47
C LYS A 127 -30.48 39.52 14.34
N LYS A 128 -29.14 39.46 14.49
CA LYS A 128 -28.28 39.02 15.63
C LYS A 128 -28.95 38.35 16.87
N GLU A 129 -28.37 37.37 17.55
CA GLU A 129 -27.05 37.24 18.24
C GLU A 129 -26.90 35.74 18.67
N GLU A 130 -25.72 35.11 18.76
CA GLU A 130 -24.93 34.91 20.03
C GLU A 130 -25.79 34.32 21.16
N GLU A 131 -25.54 33.17 21.80
CA GLU A 131 -24.34 32.65 22.45
C GLU A 131 -24.53 31.16 22.85
N THR A 132 -23.41 30.44 22.92
CA THR A 132 -22.95 29.62 24.06
C THR A 132 -23.98 28.82 24.89
N HIS A 133 -23.85 27.48 24.86
CA HIS A 133 -23.62 26.66 26.06
C HIS A 133 -23.13 25.25 25.70
#